data_AF-A0A2E4W619-F1
#
_entry.id   AF-A0A2E4W619-F1
#
_cell.length_a   1.000
_cell.length_b   1.000
_cell.length_c   1.000
_cell.angle_alpha   90.00
_cell.angle_beta   90.00
_cell.angle_gamma   90.00
#
_symmetry.space_group_name_H-M   'P 1'
#
loop_
_entity.id
_entity.type
_entity.pdbx_description
1 polymer ?
#
loop_
_entity_poly.entity_id
_entity_poly.type
_entity_poly.pdbx_seq_one_letter_code
_entity_poly.pdbx_strand_id
1 'polypeptide(L)'
;MKEPIHKKVINQSELLSMLNWYSVNNGRPSIVKSYLLEWLMGDNRGLQYNNIKKLPDSSIEPTIGYIARILFNGSTIPKITMKSFDDCLKDLSRKGYTFEKPTVPTVDRPKKVTTVPRTVIDQRIGDVEHEVDKFIMNDCRSEFSMFKWLMGHNIKSVDAKGYVTIFQDSAMEILQTIEEPINKEILDNYSNLNKTQRRRYHKFLMSIVDDCLKYVDAIKKPRRKKVKTNADLTSKVQYCAEYTEGDLSLNSEAPENIIGAKQLWVYNTKTRYLSGYYGINGSGIQIQGTTIKNYNELTSLTKKLRNPQQSLTVVTTPRSIENIFDQVATKPRNAPKRLNSDTIILGIECTEKT
;
A
#
# COMPACT_ATOMS: atom_id res chain seq x y z
N MET A 1 -31.08 -22.81 9.01
CA MET A 1 -32.21 -22.94 8.05
C MET A 1 -31.75 -22.46 6.68
N LYS A 2 -32.23 -23.06 5.58
CA LYS A 2 -31.88 -22.62 4.22
C LYS A 2 -32.61 -21.32 3.86
N GLU A 3 -31.98 -20.48 3.04
CA GLU A 3 -32.54 -19.21 2.55
C GLU A 3 -33.81 -19.48 1.71
N PRO A 4 -34.94 -18.79 1.98
CA PRO A 4 -36.15 -18.95 1.18
C PRO A 4 -35.94 -18.29 -0.19
N ILE A 5 -36.01 -19.09 -1.25
CA ILE A 5 -35.84 -18.65 -2.64
C ILE A 5 -37.11 -19.00 -3.41
N HIS A 6 -37.84 -17.97 -3.85
CA HIS A 6 -39.07 -18.12 -4.61
C HIS A 6 -38.88 -17.43 -5.96
N LYS A 7 -38.40 -18.15 -6.97
CA LYS A 7 -38.23 -17.66 -8.36
C LYS A 7 -39.59 -17.47 -9.07
N LYS A 8 -40.54 -16.78 -8.43
CA LYS A 8 -41.91 -16.53 -8.87
C LYS A 8 -42.39 -15.15 -8.43
N VAL A 9 -43.57 -14.74 -8.88
CA VAL A 9 -44.27 -13.57 -8.33
C VAL A 9 -44.72 -13.92 -6.90
N ILE A 10 -44.30 -13.10 -5.94
CA ILE A 10 -44.54 -13.31 -4.52
C ILE A 10 -45.77 -12.49 -4.09
N ASN A 11 -46.70 -13.12 -3.37
CA ASN A 11 -47.85 -12.43 -2.77
C ASN A 11 -47.47 -11.73 -1.45
N GLN A 12 -48.27 -10.77 -0.99
CA GLN A 12 -47.95 -9.97 0.21
C GLN A 12 -47.70 -10.83 1.48
N SER A 13 -48.46 -11.91 1.67
CA SER A 13 -48.26 -12.85 2.78
C SER A 13 -46.94 -13.63 2.69
N GLU A 14 -46.54 -14.04 1.48
CA GLU A 14 -45.27 -14.74 1.25
C GLU A 14 -44.09 -13.80 1.45
N LEU A 15 -44.21 -12.55 0.98
CA LEU A 15 -43.22 -11.51 1.20
C LEU A 15 -43.00 -11.24 2.70
N LEU A 16 -44.07 -11.13 3.47
CA LEU A 16 -44.00 -10.97 4.94
C LEU A 16 -43.27 -12.14 5.60
N SER A 17 -43.56 -13.38 5.19
CA SER A 17 -42.86 -14.56 5.69
C SER A 17 -41.36 -14.54 5.38
N MET A 18 -40.98 -14.11 4.17
CA MET A 18 -39.57 -13.98 3.78
C MET A 18 -38.85 -12.89 4.57
N LEU A 19 -39.47 -11.71 4.68
CA LEU A 19 -38.89 -10.59 5.45
C LEU A 19 -38.69 -10.95 6.92
N ASN A 20 -39.64 -11.69 7.51
CA ASN A 20 -39.50 -12.20 8.87
C ASN A 20 -38.33 -13.18 8.99
N TRP A 21 -38.17 -14.09 8.03
CA TRP A 21 -37.03 -15.01 8.01
C TRP A 21 -35.68 -14.26 7.94
N TYR A 22 -35.58 -13.23 7.09
CA TYR A 22 -34.38 -12.40 6.99
C TYR A 22 -34.13 -11.57 8.26
N SER A 23 -35.18 -11.06 8.89
CA SER A 23 -35.06 -10.33 10.16
C SER A 23 -34.50 -11.21 11.28
N VAL A 24 -34.97 -12.46 11.38
CA VAL A 24 -34.52 -13.41 12.40
C VAL A 24 -33.10 -13.90 12.14
N ASN A 25 -32.74 -14.18 10.88
CA ASN A 25 -31.45 -14.81 10.56
C ASN A 25 -30.33 -13.83 10.16
N ASN A 26 -30.67 -12.65 9.65
CA ASN A 26 -29.72 -11.71 9.02
C ASN A 26 -29.87 -10.27 9.57
N GLY A 27 -29.97 -10.13 10.89
CA GLY A 27 -30.17 -8.83 11.56
C GLY A 27 -28.93 -7.92 11.66
N ARG A 28 -27.76 -8.32 11.16
CA ARG A 28 -26.54 -7.48 11.22
C ARG A 28 -26.58 -6.40 10.13
N PRO A 29 -26.46 -5.10 10.47
CA PRO A 29 -26.51 -4.00 9.48
C PRO A 29 -25.50 -4.13 8.33
N SER A 30 -24.33 -4.72 8.61
CA SER A 30 -23.30 -4.97 7.60
C SER A 30 -23.74 -5.96 6.50
N ILE A 31 -24.49 -7.01 6.89
CA ILE A 31 -25.02 -8.02 5.95
C ILE A 31 -26.17 -7.45 5.12
N VAL A 32 -27.03 -6.64 5.74
CA VAL A 32 -28.10 -5.91 5.04
C VAL A 32 -27.52 -5.04 3.92
N LYS A 33 -26.46 -4.29 4.24
CA LYS A 33 -25.78 -3.43 3.27
C LYS A 33 -25.14 -4.20 2.13
N SER A 34 -24.52 -5.36 2.41
CA SER A 34 -23.91 -6.16 1.34
C SER A 34 -24.95 -6.65 0.33
N TYR A 35 -26.12 -7.10 0.79
CA TYR A 35 -27.21 -7.52 -0.11
C TYR A 35 -27.69 -6.39 -1.03
N LEU A 36 -27.81 -5.18 -0.49
CA LEU A 36 -28.19 -4.01 -1.29
C LEU A 36 -27.14 -3.68 -2.36
N LEU A 37 -25.86 -3.71 -1.99
CA LEU A 37 -24.76 -3.41 -2.91
C LEU A 37 -24.59 -4.47 -4.00
N GLU A 38 -24.73 -5.76 -3.66
CA GLU A 38 -24.70 -6.87 -4.62
C GLU A 38 -25.79 -6.72 -5.68
N TRP A 39 -27.02 -6.39 -5.27
CA TRP A 39 -28.12 -6.15 -6.19
C TRP A 39 -27.87 -4.94 -7.11
N LEU A 40 -27.33 -3.83 -6.58
CA LEU A 40 -27.00 -2.64 -7.38
C LEU A 40 -25.88 -2.87 -8.40
N MET A 41 -24.96 -3.80 -8.13
CA MET A 41 -23.91 -4.19 -9.09
C MET A 41 -24.47 -4.98 -10.27
N GLY A 42 -25.53 -5.77 -10.06
CA GLY A 42 -26.16 -6.58 -11.11
C GLY A 42 -27.01 -5.76 -12.10
N ASP A 43 -27.58 -4.63 -11.67
CA ASP A 43 -28.57 -3.86 -12.46
C ASP A 43 -27.99 -2.57 -13.09
N ASN A 44 -26.67 -2.49 -13.29
CA ASN A 44 -25.97 -1.34 -13.90
C ASN A 44 -26.23 0.03 -13.20
N ARG A 45 -26.54 0.02 -11.90
CA ARG A 45 -26.86 1.22 -11.09
C ARG A 45 -25.62 1.81 -10.40
N GLY A 46 -24.56 2.04 -11.18
CA GLY A 46 -23.23 2.43 -10.66
C GLY A 46 -23.22 3.73 -9.82
N LEU A 47 -24.04 4.72 -10.18
CA LEU A 47 -24.18 5.97 -9.41
C LEU A 47 -24.75 5.74 -8.01
N GLN A 48 -25.82 4.95 -7.92
CA GLN A 48 -26.47 4.62 -6.64
C GLN A 48 -25.57 3.75 -5.78
N TYR A 49 -24.86 2.80 -6.40
CA TYR A 49 -23.84 1.99 -5.74
C TYR A 49 -22.78 2.87 -5.05
N ASN A 50 -22.22 3.84 -5.78
CA ASN A 50 -21.17 4.73 -5.25
C ASN A 50 -21.67 5.63 -4.12
N ASN A 51 -22.90 6.12 -4.19
CA ASN A 51 -23.49 6.97 -3.15
C ASN A 51 -23.81 6.17 -1.88
N ILE A 52 -24.45 5.01 -2.03
CA ILE A 52 -24.90 4.17 -0.91
C ILE A 52 -23.72 3.50 -0.19
N LYS A 53 -22.64 3.16 -0.93
CA LYS A 53 -21.40 2.61 -0.34
C LYS A 53 -20.77 3.55 0.70
N LYS A 54 -20.93 4.87 0.55
CA LYS A 54 -20.34 5.88 1.45
C LYS A 54 -21.05 5.98 2.80
N LEU A 55 -22.34 5.64 2.86
CA LEU A 55 -23.17 5.77 4.06
C LEU A 55 -22.75 4.78 5.15
N PRO A 56 -22.88 5.10 6.45
CA PRO A 56 -22.65 4.15 7.52
C PRO A 56 -23.74 3.07 7.51
N ASP A 57 -23.41 1.88 8.03
CA ASP A 57 -24.30 0.72 8.01
C ASP A 57 -25.59 0.97 8.81
N SER A 58 -25.54 1.86 9.81
CA SER A 58 -26.70 2.30 10.60
C SER A 58 -27.72 3.15 9.82
N SER A 59 -27.33 3.72 8.69
CA SER A 59 -28.23 4.54 7.85
C SER A 59 -29.06 3.71 6.87
N ILE A 60 -28.81 2.40 6.78
CA ILE A 60 -29.48 1.51 5.85
C ILE A 60 -30.53 0.72 6.61
N GLU A 61 -31.78 0.86 6.18
CA GLU A 61 -32.89 0.13 6.78
C GLU A 61 -32.81 -1.37 6.45
N PRO A 62 -32.99 -2.29 7.41
CA PRO A 62 -32.97 -3.74 7.17
C PRO A 62 -33.86 -4.20 6.02
N THR A 63 -35.07 -3.65 5.95
CA THR A 63 -36.09 -3.98 4.96
C THR A 63 -35.60 -3.82 3.52
N ILE A 64 -34.82 -2.77 3.23
CA ILE A 64 -34.35 -2.50 1.87
C ILE A 64 -33.31 -3.53 1.42
N GLY A 65 -32.41 -3.96 2.31
CA GLY A 65 -31.40 -4.97 2.00
C GLY A 65 -32.03 -6.34 1.75
N TYR A 66 -33.07 -6.69 2.52
CA TYR A 66 -33.80 -7.94 2.33
C TYR A 66 -34.58 -7.96 1.02
N ILE A 67 -35.27 -6.87 0.69
CA ILE A 67 -35.97 -6.75 -0.60
C ILE A 67 -34.97 -6.84 -1.76
N ALA A 68 -33.82 -6.16 -1.68
CA ALA A 68 -32.76 -6.25 -2.69
C ALA A 68 -32.26 -7.69 -2.87
N ARG A 69 -32.11 -8.47 -1.79
CA ARG A 69 -31.74 -9.88 -1.84
C ARG A 69 -32.81 -10.74 -2.52
N ILE A 70 -34.08 -10.51 -2.20
CA ILE A 70 -35.23 -11.21 -2.81
C ILE A 70 -35.28 -10.97 -4.32
N LEU A 71 -35.05 -9.72 -4.75
CA LEU A 71 -34.98 -9.32 -6.16
C LEU A 71 -33.75 -9.93 -6.86
N PHE A 72 -32.58 -9.92 -6.22
CA PHE A 72 -31.35 -10.52 -6.74
C PHE A 72 -31.49 -12.03 -6.97
N ASN A 73 -32.21 -12.71 -6.08
CA ASN A 73 -32.51 -14.14 -6.21
C ASN A 73 -33.54 -14.46 -7.32
N GLY A 74 -34.04 -13.46 -8.04
CA GLY A 74 -34.92 -13.61 -9.20
C GLY A 74 -36.43 -13.64 -8.88
N SER A 75 -36.82 -13.16 -7.69
CA SER A 75 -38.23 -13.08 -7.30
C SER A 75 -38.82 -11.73 -7.67
N THR A 76 -40.11 -11.66 -7.99
CA THR A 76 -40.79 -10.38 -8.27
C THR A 76 -41.75 -10.03 -7.13
N ILE A 77 -41.70 -8.77 -6.69
CA ILE A 77 -42.50 -8.25 -5.57
C ILE A 77 -43.71 -7.45 -6.07
N PRO A 78 -44.75 -7.25 -5.24
CA PRO A 78 -45.90 -6.43 -5.59
C PRO A 78 -45.50 -5.00 -5.98
N LYS A 79 -46.21 -4.42 -6.96
CA LYS A 79 -45.92 -3.08 -7.51
C LYS A 79 -45.91 -1.98 -6.44
N ILE A 80 -46.78 -2.08 -5.44
CA ILE A 80 -46.87 -1.12 -4.33
C ILE A 80 -45.56 -1.13 -3.54
N THR A 81 -45.07 -2.31 -3.19
CA THR A 81 -43.80 -2.49 -2.47
C THR A 81 -42.60 -2.08 -3.31
N MET A 82 -42.62 -2.36 -4.62
CA MET A 82 -41.56 -1.93 -5.53
C MET A 82 -41.44 -0.40 -5.59
N LYS A 83 -42.58 0.31 -5.61
CA LYS A 83 -42.59 1.78 -5.56
C LYS A 83 -41.97 2.31 -4.27
N SER A 84 -42.35 1.76 -3.12
CA SER A 84 -41.76 2.13 -1.82
C SER A 84 -40.26 1.85 -1.76
N PHE A 85 -39.82 0.73 -2.36
CA PHE A 85 -38.41 0.37 -2.46
C PHE A 85 -37.63 1.37 -3.34
N ASP A 86 -38.15 1.73 -4.51
CA ASP A 86 -37.53 2.71 -5.39
C ASP A 86 -37.46 4.11 -4.76
N ASP A 87 -38.48 4.52 -4.01
CA ASP A 87 -38.50 5.80 -3.30
C ASP A 87 -37.46 5.81 -2.16
N CYS A 88 -37.32 4.70 -1.43
CA CYS A 88 -36.29 4.54 -0.40
C CYS A 88 -34.88 4.56 -1.01
N LEU A 89 -34.67 3.91 -2.16
CA LEU A 89 -33.41 3.94 -2.91
C LEU A 89 -33.02 5.36 -3.34
N LYS A 90 -33.99 6.15 -3.83
CA LYS A 90 -33.75 7.56 -4.19
C LYS A 90 -33.34 8.38 -2.98
N ASP A 91 -34.00 8.20 -1.84
CA ASP A 91 -33.66 8.91 -0.61
C ASP A 91 -32.27 8.53 -0.08
N LEU A 92 -31.91 7.24 -0.11
CA LEU A 92 -30.57 6.77 0.26
C LEU A 92 -29.50 7.28 -0.70
N SER A 93 -29.75 7.27 -2.01
CA SER A 93 -28.82 7.82 -3.00
C SER A 93 -28.62 9.33 -2.80
N ARG A 94 -29.69 10.08 -2.49
CA ARG A 94 -29.63 11.50 -2.14
C ARG A 94 -28.79 11.73 -0.88
N LYS A 95 -29.07 10.96 0.18
CA LYS A 95 -28.30 11.00 1.43
C LYS A 95 -26.82 10.72 1.18
N GLY A 96 -26.49 9.70 0.39
CA GLY A 96 -25.12 9.33 0.05
C GLY A 96 -24.40 10.32 -0.88
N TYR A 97 -25.16 11.07 -1.69
CA TYR A 97 -24.63 12.18 -2.49
C TYR A 97 -24.25 13.39 -1.62
N THR A 98 -25.11 13.75 -0.66
CA THR A 98 -24.85 14.83 0.31
C THR A 98 -23.98 14.39 1.48
N PHE A 99 -23.67 13.09 1.60
CA PHE A 99 -22.83 12.55 2.65
C PHE A 99 -21.38 12.90 2.38
N GLU A 100 -20.99 14.09 2.79
CA GLU A 100 -19.63 14.34 3.20
C GLU A 100 -19.41 13.48 4.45
N LYS A 101 -18.51 12.49 4.37
CA LYS A 101 -17.95 11.93 5.60
C LYS A 101 -17.58 13.15 6.44
N PRO A 102 -17.96 13.24 7.74
CA PRO A 102 -17.27 14.18 8.59
C PRO A 102 -15.80 13.90 8.35
N THR A 103 -15.12 14.88 7.76
CA THR A 103 -13.70 14.97 7.88
C THR A 103 -13.55 15.04 9.38
N VAL A 104 -13.34 13.87 9.98
CA VAL A 104 -12.35 13.78 11.05
C VAL A 104 -11.25 14.67 10.46
N PRO A 105 -10.92 15.82 11.06
CA PRO A 105 -9.66 16.43 10.70
C PRO A 105 -8.69 15.28 10.67
N THR A 106 -7.80 15.25 9.70
CA THR A 106 -6.62 14.41 9.77
C THR A 106 -5.89 14.87 11.03
N VAL A 107 -6.37 14.46 12.21
CA VAL A 107 -5.59 13.76 13.20
C VAL A 107 -5.02 12.62 12.37
N ASP A 108 -3.99 12.97 11.58
CA ASP A 108 -2.69 12.37 11.61
C ASP A 108 -2.70 11.60 12.91
N ARG A 109 -3.13 10.32 12.85
CA ARG A 109 -3.27 9.51 14.06
C ARG A 109 -1.91 9.76 14.66
N PRO A 110 -1.79 10.53 15.77
CA PRO A 110 -0.47 10.88 16.19
C PRO A 110 0.14 9.51 16.27
N LYS A 111 1.34 9.35 15.68
CA LYS A 111 2.20 8.29 16.20
C LYS A 111 1.90 8.34 17.68
N LYS A 112 1.55 7.23 18.30
CA LYS A 112 1.63 7.22 19.75
C LYS A 112 3.14 7.46 20.00
N VAL A 113 3.68 8.67 19.86
CA VAL A 113 3.87 9.58 20.98
C VAL A 113 2.76 9.23 21.96
N THR A 114 2.99 8.10 22.63
CA THR A 114 3.08 8.14 24.06
C THR A 114 3.85 9.43 24.29
N THR A 115 3.14 10.54 24.43
CA THR A 115 3.55 11.57 25.35
C THR A 115 3.63 10.73 26.60
N VAL A 116 4.83 10.19 26.84
CA VAL A 116 5.16 9.61 28.12
C VAL A 116 4.71 10.73 29.02
N PRO A 117 3.66 10.52 29.85
CA PRO A 117 3.25 11.57 30.76
C PRO A 117 4.54 12.06 31.39
N ARG A 118 4.79 13.38 31.45
CA ARG A 118 6.06 13.92 31.95
C ARG A 118 6.42 13.31 33.33
N THR A 119 5.41 12.82 34.04
CA THR A 119 5.46 12.10 35.31
C THR A 119 5.90 10.62 35.25
N VAL A 120 6.09 10.01 34.08
CA VAL A 120 6.65 8.65 33.88
C VAL A 120 7.97 8.74 33.10
N ILE A 121 8.68 9.85 33.22
CA ILE A 121 10.08 9.89 32.85
C ILE A 121 10.82 9.19 34.00
N ASP A 122 11.44 8.07 33.68
CA ASP A 122 12.19 7.16 34.57
C ASP A 122 12.96 7.93 35.66
N GLN A 123 12.98 7.43 36.91
CA GLN A 123 13.78 8.00 38.01
C GLN A 123 15.25 8.24 37.60
N ARG A 124 15.73 7.44 36.65
CA ARG A 124 17.08 7.55 36.06
C ARG A 124 17.35 8.86 35.33
N ILE A 125 16.34 9.65 34.94
CA ILE A 125 16.63 10.99 34.40
C ILE A 125 17.23 11.91 35.47
N GLY A 126 16.87 11.70 36.75
CA GLY A 126 17.44 12.44 37.86
C GLY A 126 18.96 12.26 37.95
N ASP A 127 19.49 11.09 37.55
CA ASP A 127 20.94 10.87 37.50
C ASP A 127 21.60 11.73 36.40
N VAL A 128 20.90 11.98 35.29
CA VAL A 128 21.38 12.83 34.21
C VAL A 128 21.26 14.31 34.59
N GLU A 129 20.18 14.70 35.26
CA GLU A 129 20.01 16.05 35.82
C GLU A 129 21.07 16.35 36.88
N HIS A 130 21.44 15.38 37.71
CA HIS A 130 22.55 15.50 38.65
C HIS A 130 23.90 15.72 37.94
N GLU A 131 24.13 15.08 36.79
CA GLU A 131 25.33 15.35 35.97
C GLU A 131 25.28 16.73 35.32
N VAL A 132 24.09 17.25 34.99
CA VAL A 132 23.89 18.63 34.55
C VAL A 132 24.23 19.63 35.67
N ASP A 133 23.79 19.37 36.90
CA ASP A 133 24.12 20.20 38.06
C ASP A 133 25.62 20.19 38.35
N LYS A 134 26.26 19.01 38.30
CA LYS A 134 27.74 18.91 38.40
C LYS A 134 28.45 19.70 37.31
N PHE A 135 27.94 19.68 36.08
CA PHE A 135 28.51 20.46 34.99
C PHE A 135 28.45 21.96 35.29
N ILE A 136 27.33 22.45 35.85
CA ILE A 136 27.17 23.85 36.27
C ILE A 136 28.14 24.18 37.41
N MET A 137 28.26 23.32 38.42
CA MET A 137 29.18 23.51 39.55
C MET A 137 30.66 23.47 39.14
N ASN A 138 31.01 22.70 38.10
CA ASN A 138 32.37 22.56 37.58
C ASN A 138 32.67 23.51 36.41
N ASP A 139 32.29 24.79 36.52
CA ASP A 139 32.62 25.85 35.55
C ASP A 139 32.17 25.57 34.09
N CYS A 140 31.08 24.80 33.94
CA CYS A 140 30.58 24.34 32.65
C CYS A 140 31.62 23.50 31.88
N ARG A 141 32.26 22.56 32.58
CA ARG A 141 33.18 21.55 32.02
C ARG A 141 32.77 20.17 32.49
N SER A 142 32.65 19.21 31.57
CA SER A 142 32.42 17.80 31.89
C SER A 142 32.93 16.91 30.75
N GLU A 143 33.31 15.69 31.11
CA GLU A 143 33.61 14.59 30.17
C GLU A 143 32.42 13.64 29.98
N PHE A 144 31.27 13.98 30.57
CA PHE A 144 30.05 13.19 30.49
C PHE A 144 29.61 12.99 29.04
N SER A 145 29.34 11.73 28.69
CA SER A 145 28.72 11.36 27.41
C SER A 145 27.42 10.64 27.69
N MET A 146 26.32 11.27 27.26
CA MET A 146 24.99 10.71 27.39
C MET A 146 24.87 9.38 26.65
N PHE A 147 25.54 9.23 25.50
CA PHE A 147 25.53 7.98 24.75
C PHE A 147 26.08 6.80 25.56
N LYS A 148 27.22 6.97 26.23
CA LYS A 148 27.82 5.93 27.09
C LYS A 148 26.90 5.59 28.26
N TRP A 149 26.29 6.61 28.88
CA TRP A 149 25.36 6.43 29.98
C TRP A 149 24.11 5.64 29.55
N LEU A 150 23.49 6.01 28.42
CA LEU A 150 22.33 5.30 27.84
C LEU A 150 22.63 3.83 27.51
N MET A 151 23.81 3.56 26.94
CA MET A 151 24.28 2.21 26.67
C MET A 151 24.49 1.41 27.95
N GLY A 152 25.14 1.98 28.97
CA GLY A 152 25.39 1.31 30.24
C GLY A 152 24.12 0.94 31.01
N HIS A 153 23.08 1.77 30.90
CA HIS A 153 21.80 1.58 31.61
C HIS A 153 20.74 0.83 30.79
N ASN A 154 21.04 0.41 29.55
CA ASN A 154 20.11 -0.30 28.66
C ASN A 154 18.76 0.40 28.50
N ILE A 155 18.79 1.72 28.28
CA ILE A 155 17.59 2.56 28.15
C ILE A 155 16.79 2.19 26.89
N LYS A 156 15.46 2.22 26.96
CA LYS A 156 14.64 1.93 25.78
C LYS A 156 14.63 3.14 24.84
N SER A 157 14.49 2.87 23.53
CA SER A 157 14.40 3.91 22.50
C SER A 157 13.25 4.91 22.72
N VAL A 158 12.17 4.50 23.40
CA VAL A 158 11.05 5.39 23.73
C VAL A 158 11.46 6.38 24.83
N ASP A 159 12.15 5.90 25.87
CA ASP A 159 12.57 6.71 27.00
C ASP A 159 13.67 7.69 26.58
N ALA A 160 14.63 7.23 25.76
CA ALA A 160 15.65 8.10 25.16
C ALA A 160 15.05 9.23 24.29
N LYS A 161 13.91 9.00 23.61
CA LYS A 161 13.18 10.08 22.90
C LYS A 161 12.47 11.03 23.85
N GLY A 162 12.01 10.55 25.00
CA GLY A 162 11.50 11.41 26.06
C GLY A 162 12.58 12.36 26.57
N TYR A 163 13.80 11.85 26.77
CA TYR A 163 14.95 12.67 27.20
C TYR A 163 15.31 13.76 26.19
N VAL A 164 15.27 13.45 24.88
CA VAL A 164 15.46 14.44 23.80
C VAL A 164 14.54 15.64 24.00
N THR A 165 13.24 15.44 24.24
CA THR A 165 12.28 16.54 24.40
C THR A 165 12.62 17.41 25.62
N ILE A 166 12.97 16.80 26.74
CA ILE A 166 13.25 17.53 27.99
C ILE A 166 14.50 18.39 27.84
N PHE A 167 15.61 17.80 27.41
CA PHE A 167 16.88 18.52 27.29
C PHE A 167 16.88 19.51 26.12
N GLN A 168 16.06 19.28 25.09
CA GLN A 168 15.85 20.24 24.02
C GLN A 168 15.07 21.47 24.51
N ASP A 169 14.01 21.29 25.31
CA ASP A 169 13.29 22.39 25.94
C ASP A 169 14.24 23.24 26.82
N SER A 170 15.03 22.58 27.67
CA SER A 170 16.03 23.25 28.52
C SER A 170 17.10 23.97 27.69
N ALA A 171 17.58 23.37 26.59
CA ALA A 171 18.53 24.02 25.70
C ALA A 171 17.94 25.29 25.07
N MET A 172 16.70 25.22 24.57
CA MET A 172 16.02 26.38 23.98
C MET A 172 15.83 27.51 25.00
N GLU A 173 15.49 27.18 26.26
CA GLU A 173 15.37 28.17 27.34
C GLU A 173 16.68 28.93 27.58
N ILE A 174 17.81 28.23 27.65
CA ILE A 174 19.13 28.86 27.83
C ILE A 174 19.53 29.65 26.58
N LEU A 175 19.17 29.20 25.38
CA LEU A 175 19.45 29.93 24.14
C LEU A 175 18.79 31.31 24.15
N GLN A 176 17.55 31.41 24.65
CA GLN A 176 16.84 32.69 24.80
C GLN A 176 17.60 33.68 25.69
N THR A 177 18.33 33.21 26.72
CA THR A 177 19.17 34.10 27.56
C THR A 177 20.43 34.64 26.86
N ILE A 178 20.78 34.10 25.68
CA ILE A 178 22.02 34.42 24.95
C ILE A 178 21.73 35.37 23.79
N GLU A 179 20.66 35.12 23.03
CA GLU A 179 20.34 35.81 21.77
C GLU A 179 19.62 37.13 22.01
N GLU A 180 18.50 37.14 22.75
CA GLU A 180 17.80 38.35 23.20
C GLU A 180 17.02 38.07 24.50
N PRO A 181 17.37 38.68 25.66
CA PRO A 181 16.65 38.45 26.92
C PRO A 181 15.30 39.19 26.90
N ILE A 182 14.36 38.68 26.11
CA ILE A 182 12.98 39.20 26.01
C ILE A 182 12.25 38.92 27.33
N ASN A 183 12.56 37.81 27.99
CA ASN A 183 11.92 37.39 29.24
C ASN A 183 12.87 37.54 30.43
N LYS A 184 12.58 38.54 31.29
CA LYS A 184 13.38 38.85 32.49
C LYS A 184 13.38 37.72 33.51
N GLU A 185 12.28 36.99 33.63
CA GLU A 185 12.16 35.87 34.59
C GLU A 185 13.13 34.74 34.28
N ILE A 186 13.28 34.41 32.99
CA ILE A 186 14.23 33.37 32.54
C ILE A 186 15.67 33.84 32.78
N LEU A 187 15.97 35.12 32.54
CA LEU A 187 17.32 35.65 32.78
C LEU A 187 17.71 35.60 34.26
N ASP A 188 16.77 35.87 35.17
CA ASP A 188 17.01 35.84 36.62
C ASP A 188 17.33 34.41 37.09
N ASN A 189 16.67 33.39 36.53
CA ASN A 189 16.93 31.98 36.83
C ASN A 189 18.35 31.51 36.46
N TYR A 190 19.01 32.17 35.49
CA TYR A 190 20.39 31.86 35.06
C TYR A 190 21.37 33.01 35.34
N SER A 191 21.04 33.88 36.29
CA SER A 191 21.87 35.02 36.69
C SER A 191 23.21 34.62 37.29
N ASN A 192 23.31 33.41 37.82
CA ASN A 192 24.54 32.78 38.31
C ASN A 192 25.56 32.43 37.21
N LEU A 193 25.16 32.46 35.93
CA LEU A 193 26.01 32.09 34.80
C LEU A 193 26.35 33.27 33.89
N ASN A 194 27.65 33.42 33.60
CA ASN A 194 28.13 34.40 32.64
C ASN A 194 27.77 34.00 31.20
N LYS A 195 27.71 34.97 30.26
CA LYS A 195 27.33 34.72 28.86
C LYS A 195 28.12 33.60 28.18
N THR A 196 29.41 33.46 28.49
CA THR A 196 30.26 32.37 28.00
C THR A 196 29.89 31.02 28.59
N GLN A 197 29.58 30.96 29.90
CA GLN A 197 29.12 29.75 30.57
C GLN A 197 27.75 29.31 30.05
N ARG A 198 26.80 30.24 29.84
CA ARG A 198 25.49 29.94 29.23
C ARG A 198 25.64 29.33 27.83
N ARG A 199 26.56 29.84 27.00
CA ARG A 199 26.88 29.23 25.70
C ARG A 199 27.45 27.82 25.82
N ARG A 200 28.31 27.55 26.81
CA ARG A 200 28.85 26.20 27.07
C ARG A 200 27.75 25.26 27.55
N TYR A 201 26.87 25.76 28.41
CA TYR A 201 25.75 24.98 28.94
C TYR A 201 24.74 24.60 27.85
N HIS A 202 24.36 25.55 27.00
CA HIS A 202 23.56 25.28 25.80
C HIS A 202 24.20 24.18 24.93
N LYS A 203 25.51 24.28 24.65
CA LYS A 203 26.24 23.27 23.86
C LYS A 203 26.24 21.90 24.53
N PHE A 204 26.39 21.85 25.86
CA PHE A 204 26.35 20.60 26.60
C PHE A 204 24.97 19.93 26.51
N LEU A 205 23.88 20.67 26.72
CA LEU A 205 22.53 20.12 26.57
C LEU A 205 22.25 19.64 25.14
N MET A 206 22.67 20.40 24.13
CA MET A 206 22.56 19.96 22.74
C MET A 206 23.39 18.70 22.47
N SER A 207 24.56 18.54 23.11
CA SER A 207 25.34 17.30 23.00
C SER A 207 24.62 16.08 23.60
N ILE A 208 23.87 16.28 24.71
CA ILE A 208 23.03 15.24 25.32
C ILE A 208 21.91 14.85 24.35
N VAL A 209 21.25 15.83 23.73
CA VAL A 209 20.20 15.63 22.71
C VAL A 209 20.73 14.83 21.53
N ASP A 210 21.86 15.24 20.97
CA ASP A 210 22.49 14.58 19.82
C ASP A 210 22.86 13.13 20.15
N ASP A 211 23.42 12.87 21.33
CA ASP A 211 23.78 11.54 21.78
C ASP A 211 22.56 10.64 22.00
N CYS A 212 21.44 11.19 22.50
CA CYS A 212 20.18 10.46 22.60
C CYS A 212 19.62 10.07 21.23
N LEU A 213 19.71 10.97 20.24
CA LEU A 213 19.28 10.69 18.87
C LEU A 213 20.14 9.59 18.22
N LYS A 214 21.48 9.68 18.35
CA LYS A 214 22.41 8.64 17.87
C LYS A 214 22.10 7.28 18.49
N TYR A 215 21.79 7.24 19.79
CA TYR A 215 21.44 6.03 20.51
C TYR A 215 20.15 5.38 19.98
N VAL A 216 19.12 6.21 19.74
CA VAL A 216 17.84 5.77 19.15
C VAL A 216 18.05 5.12 17.78
N ASP A 217 18.91 5.70 16.95
CA ASP A 217 19.21 5.15 15.62
C ASP A 217 20.05 3.88 15.72
N ALA A 218 21.00 3.80 16.65
CA ALA A 218 21.83 2.61 16.86
C ALA A 218 21.02 1.38 17.31
N ILE A 219 19.98 1.57 18.13
CA ILE A 219 19.13 0.46 18.63
C ILE A 219 18.11 -0.02 17.60
N LYS A 220 17.82 0.79 16.58
CA LYS A 220 16.80 0.48 15.58
C LYS A 220 17.23 -0.71 14.72
N LYS A 221 16.70 -1.90 15.03
CA LYS A 221 16.96 -3.12 14.24
C LYS A 221 16.54 -2.93 12.77
N PRO A 222 17.43 -3.15 11.78
CA PRO A 222 17.06 -3.10 10.38
C PRO A 222 16.02 -4.19 10.09
N ARG A 223 14.94 -3.82 9.39
CA ARG A 223 13.85 -4.75 9.09
C ARG A 223 14.35 -5.79 8.08
N ARG A 224 14.29 -7.08 8.44
CA ARG A 224 14.59 -8.18 7.51
C ARG A 224 13.62 -8.10 6.33
N LYS A 225 14.15 -7.95 5.12
CA LYS A 225 13.33 -7.98 3.89
C LYS A 225 12.86 -9.41 3.67
N LYS A 226 11.56 -9.61 3.42
CA LYS A 226 11.04 -10.90 2.97
C LYS A 226 11.54 -11.17 1.55
N VAL A 227 12.02 -12.38 1.28
CA VAL A 227 12.31 -12.84 -0.09
C VAL A 227 10.97 -12.87 -0.84
N LYS A 228 10.91 -12.22 -2.00
CA LYS A 228 9.70 -12.21 -2.83
C LYS A 228 9.65 -13.49 -3.65
N THR A 229 8.46 -14.07 -3.79
CA THR A 229 8.24 -15.20 -4.69
C THR A 229 8.25 -14.73 -6.15
N ASN A 230 8.41 -15.66 -7.10
CA ASN A 230 8.36 -15.31 -8.53
C ASN A 230 7.00 -14.71 -8.91
N ALA A 231 5.90 -15.23 -8.37
CA ALA A 231 4.56 -14.66 -8.51
C ALA A 231 4.46 -13.21 -7.98
N ASP A 232 5.09 -12.91 -6.82
CA ASP A 232 5.10 -11.55 -6.28
C ASP A 232 5.86 -10.59 -7.19
N LEU A 233 6.94 -11.06 -7.82
CA LEU A 233 7.77 -10.26 -8.72
C LEU A 233 7.06 -9.97 -10.05
N THR A 234 6.27 -10.92 -10.57
CA THR A 234 5.53 -10.81 -11.84
C THR A 234 4.09 -10.33 -11.69
N SER A 235 3.59 -10.14 -10.46
CA SER A 235 2.22 -9.67 -10.17
C SER A 235 1.76 -8.40 -10.91
N LYS A 236 2.70 -7.58 -11.36
CA LYS A 236 2.43 -6.30 -12.05
C LYS A 236 2.71 -6.35 -13.56
N VAL A 237 3.03 -7.53 -14.10
CA VAL A 237 3.28 -7.71 -15.54
C VAL A 237 1.97 -7.55 -16.29
N GLN A 238 2.00 -6.74 -17.34
CA GLN A 238 0.90 -6.63 -18.29
C GLN A 238 1.25 -7.49 -19.49
N TYR A 239 0.36 -8.43 -19.82
CA TYR A 239 0.47 -9.32 -20.96
C TYR A 239 -0.94 -9.74 -21.41
N CYS A 240 -1.05 -10.24 -22.64
CA CYS A 240 -2.26 -10.81 -23.20
C CYS A 240 -2.27 -12.31 -22.91
N ALA A 241 -3.22 -12.80 -22.13
CA ALA A 241 -3.27 -14.22 -21.75
C ALA A 241 -3.62 -15.14 -22.93
N GLU A 242 -4.59 -14.73 -23.74
CA GLU A 242 -5.07 -15.47 -24.90
C GLU A 242 -5.38 -14.50 -26.03
N TYR A 243 -5.04 -14.87 -27.26
CA TYR A 243 -5.34 -14.10 -28.45
C TYR A 243 -5.86 -14.99 -29.55
N THR A 244 -7.02 -14.61 -30.07
CA THR A 244 -7.64 -15.27 -31.23
C THR A 244 -8.01 -14.20 -32.24
N GLU A 245 -7.38 -14.23 -33.42
CA GLU A 245 -7.74 -13.36 -34.54
C GLU A 245 -7.66 -14.16 -35.86
N GLY A 246 -8.82 -14.44 -36.46
CA GLY A 246 -8.91 -15.31 -37.63
C GLY A 246 -8.42 -16.72 -37.33
N ASP A 247 -7.49 -17.24 -38.14
CA ASP A 247 -6.88 -18.57 -37.97
C ASP A 247 -5.73 -18.63 -36.94
N LEU A 248 -5.36 -17.49 -36.34
CA LEU A 248 -4.27 -17.41 -35.36
C LEU A 248 -4.82 -17.48 -33.93
N SER A 249 -4.62 -18.62 -33.28
CA SER A 249 -4.89 -18.81 -31.85
C SER A 249 -3.56 -18.97 -31.10
N LEU A 250 -3.32 -18.10 -30.11
CA LEU A 250 -2.09 -18.07 -29.33
C LEU A 250 -2.42 -17.97 -27.84
N ASN A 251 -1.81 -18.85 -27.06
CA ASN A 251 -1.90 -18.85 -25.60
C ASN A 251 -0.57 -18.37 -25.03
N SER A 252 -0.63 -17.44 -24.08
CA SER A 252 0.58 -16.93 -23.43
C SER A 252 1.06 -17.88 -22.35
N GLU A 253 2.38 -18.05 -22.26
CA GLU A 253 3.00 -18.69 -21.10
C GLU A 253 2.87 -17.82 -19.84
N ALA A 254 2.95 -18.48 -18.68
CA ALA A 254 2.87 -17.82 -17.38
C ALA A 254 4.09 -16.90 -17.16
N PRO A 255 3.89 -15.63 -16.73
CA PRO A 255 4.98 -14.67 -16.57
C PRO A 255 5.96 -15.06 -15.45
N GLU A 256 5.56 -15.95 -14.54
CA GLU A 256 6.40 -16.49 -13.46
C GLU A 256 7.64 -17.22 -13.98
N ASN A 257 7.51 -17.86 -15.15
CA ASN A 257 8.59 -18.62 -15.78
C ASN A 257 9.66 -17.72 -16.41
N ILE A 258 9.37 -16.42 -16.59
CA ILE A 258 10.32 -15.48 -17.17
C ILE A 258 11.51 -15.24 -16.23
N ILE A 259 11.27 -15.33 -14.91
CA ILE A 259 12.31 -15.06 -13.91
C ILE A 259 13.34 -16.19 -13.95
N GLY A 260 14.56 -15.86 -14.34
CA GLY A 260 15.66 -16.81 -14.50
C GLY A 260 15.76 -17.40 -15.91
N ALA A 261 14.93 -16.99 -16.86
CA ALA A 261 14.99 -17.50 -18.23
C ALA A 261 16.29 -17.10 -18.95
N LYS A 262 16.82 -17.99 -19.81
CA LYS A 262 17.91 -17.70 -20.74
C LYS A 262 17.41 -16.87 -21.92
N GLN A 263 16.26 -17.28 -22.47
CA GLN A 263 15.64 -16.65 -23.61
C GLN A 263 14.16 -16.43 -23.36
N LEU A 264 13.64 -15.31 -23.87
CA LEU A 264 12.24 -14.95 -23.80
C LEU A 264 11.77 -14.45 -25.17
N TRP A 265 10.73 -15.08 -25.70
CA TRP A 265 10.12 -14.71 -26.97
C TRP A 265 8.72 -14.14 -26.76
N VAL A 266 8.52 -12.97 -27.35
CA VAL A 266 7.36 -12.14 -27.07
C VAL A 266 6.83 -11.55 -28.36
N TYR A 267 5.51 -11.58 -28.53
CA TYR A 267 4.84 -11.04 -29.71
C TYR A 267 3.80 -10.00 -29.33
N ASN A 268 3.88 -8.83 -29.97
CA ASN A 268 2.90 -7.77 -29.78
C ASN A 268 1.84 -7.84 -30.89
N THR A 269 0.60 -8.13 -30.52
CA THR A 269 -0.51 -8.37 -31.45
C THR A 269 -0.87 -7.12 -32.25
N LYS A 270 -0.91 -5.97 -31.58
CA LYS A 270 -1.26 -4.68 -32.19
C LYS A 270 -0.23 -4.19 -33.20
N THR A 271 1.05 -4.30 -32.86
CA THR A 271 2.15 -3.75 -33.68
C THR A 271 2.76 -4.78 -34.63
N ARG A 272 2.45 -6.07 -34.41
CA ARG A 272 2.95 -7.24 -35.15
C ARG A 272 4.47 -7.41 -35.06
N TYR A 273 5.08 -6.93 -33.98
CA TYR A 273 6.50 -7.12 -33.70
C TYR A 273 6.73 -8.39 -32.89
N LEU A 274 7.68 -9.20 -33.35
CA LEU A 274 8.26 -10.31 -32.61
C LEU A 274 9.55 -9.79 -31.97
N SER A 275 9.70 -9.97 -30.65
CA SER A 275 10.87 -9.55 -29.87
C SER A 275 11.49 -10.75 -29.18
N GLY A 276 12.80 -10.92 -29.34
CA GLY A 276 13.59 -11.90 -28.61
C GLY A 276 14.46 -11.21 -27.57
N TYR A 277 14.41 -11.69 -26.33
CA TYR A 277 15.28 -11.21 -25.24
C TYR A 277 16.22 -12.32 -24.79
N TYR A 278 17.48 -11.98 -24.60
CA TYR A 278 18.51 -12.89 -24.11
C TYR A 278 19.04 -12.40 -22.76
N GLY A 279 18.99 -13.26 -21.75
CA GLY A 279 19.45 -12.96 -20.40
C GLY A 279 20.96 -12.71 -20.32
N ILE A 280 21.39 -11.84 -19.41
CA ILE A 280 22.80 -11.60 -19.11
C ILE A 280 23.25 -12.58 -18.02
N ASN A 281 24.21 -13.44 -18.37
CA ASN A 281 24.90 -14.37 -17.47
C ASN A 281 23.94 -15.31 -16.68
N GLY A 282 24.48 -16.19 -15.84
CA GLY A 282 23.73 -17.27 -15.16
C GLY A 282 22.56 -16.83 -14.26
N SER A 283 22.37 -15.53 -14.04
CA SER A 283 21.23 -14.93 -13.33
C SER A 283 19.91 -14.91 -14.12
N GLY A 284 19.95 -15.06 -15.44
CA GLY A 284 18.77 -15.07 -16.30
C GLY A 284 17.99 -13.75 -16.34
N ILE A 285 16.88 -13.73 -17.08
CA ILE A 285 16.02 -12.56 -17.26
C ILE A 285 15.27 -12.26 -15.96
N GLN A 286 15.10 -10.98 -15.62
CA GLN A 286 14.33 -10.55 -14.45
C GLN A 286 13.24 -9.57 -14.85
N ILE A 287 12.20 -9.46 -14.01
CA ILE A 287 11.13 -8.48 -14.21
C ILE A 287 10.96 -7.61 -12.97
N GLN A 288 10.83 -6.31 -13.19
CA GLN A 288 10.41 -5.35 -12.18
C GLN A 288 9.21 -4.54 -12.66
N GLY A 289 8.03 -4.85 -12.13
CA GLY A 289 6.79 -4.24 -12.60
C GLY A 289 6.44 -4.78 -13.98
N THR A 290 6.41 -3.90 -14.99
CA THR A 290 6.28 -4.26 -16.41
C THR A 290 7.60 -4.22 -17.17
N THR A 291 8.71 -3.86 -16.51
CA THR A 291 10.01 -3.66 -17.16
C THR A 291 10.84 -4.94 -17.09
N ILE A 292 11.35 -5.37 -18.24
CA ILE A 292 12.30 -6.48 -18.36
C ILE A 292 13.69 -5.95 -17.99
N LYS A 293 14.39 -6.70 -17.14
CA LYS A 293 15.73 -6.39 -16.64
C LYS A 293 16.67 -7.56 -16.89
N ASN A 294 17.97 -7.26 -16.84
CA ASN A 294 19.03 -8.23 -16.96
C ASN A 294 19.04 -8.99 -18.30
N TYR A 295 18.79 -8.26 -19.39
CA TYR A 295 18.86 -8.76 -20.76
C TYR A 295 19.90 -7.99 -21.56
N ASN A 296 20.52 -8.64 -22.54
CA ASN A 296 21.57 -8.05 -23.36
C ASN A 296 20.96 -7.19 -24.49
N GLU A 297 21.17 -5.87 -24.43
CA GLU A 297 20.58 -4.92 -25.37
C GLU A 297 21.08 -5.07 -26.81
N LEU A 298 22.27 -5.66 -27.02
CA LEU A 298 22.86 -5.84 -28.35
C LEU A 298 22.29 -7.06 -29.06
N THR A 299 22.08 -8.16 -28.33
CA THR A 299 21.53 -9.40 -28.90
C THR A 299 20.01 -9.43 -28.90
N SER A 300 19.35 -8.65 -28.04
CA SER A 300 17.90 -8.61 -27.92
C SER A 300 17.28 -7.67 -28.94
N LEU A 301 16.72 -8.25 -30.01
CA LEU A 301 16.23 -7.53 -31.18
C LEU A 301 14.74 -7.78 -31.38
N THR A 302 14.13 -6.90 -32.18
CA THR A 302 12.74 -7.04 -32.64
C THR A 302 12.61 -6.85 -34.15
N LYS A 303 11.77 -7.68 -34.76
CA LYS A 303 11.45 -7.69 -36.20
C LYS A 303 9.94 -7.70 -36.40
N LYS A 304 9.47 -7.14 -37.51
CA LYS A 304 8.02 -7.04 -37.80
C LYS A 304 7.58 -8.22 -38.65
N LEU A 305 6.57 -8.95 -38.20
CA LEU A 305 5.96 -10.04 -38.98
C LEU A 305 4.96 -9.46 -39.97
N ARG A 306 5.20 -9.66 -41.27
CA ARG A 306 4.29 -9.22 -42.34
C ARG A 306 3.06 -10.12 -42.47
N ASN A 307 3.26 -11.43 -42.36
CA ASN A 307 2.21 -12.46 -42.37
C ASN A 307 2.27 -13.28 -41.06
N PRO A 308 1.68 -12.76 -39.95
CA PRO A 308 1.77 -13.42 -38.65
C PRO A 308 1.07 -14.79 -38.62
N GLN A 309 -0.02 -14.97 -39.38
CA GLN A 309 -0.76 -16.23 -39.45
C GLN A 309 0.12 -17.39 -39.95
N GLN A 310 0.82 -17.23 -41.07
CA GLN A 310 1.69 -18.28 -41.61
C GLN A 310 2.93 -18.52 -40.74
N SER A 311 3.45 -17.47 -40.10
CA SER A 311 4.71 -17.55 -39.35
C SER A 311 4.52 -18.15 -37.96
N LEU A 312 3.40 -17.89 -37.29
CA LEU A 312 3.17 -18.26 -35.88
C LEU A 312 2.36 -19.56 -35.71
N THR A 313 1.67 -20.05 -36.75
CA THR A 313 0.89 -21.31 -36.67
C THR A 313 1.77 -22.56 -36.50
N VAL A 314 3.06 -22.47 -36.85
CA VAL A 314 4.04 -23.59 -36.76
C VAL A 314 4.85 -23.55 -35.47
N VAL A 315 4.58 -22.59 -34.57
CA VAL A 315 5.40 -22.35 -33.40
C VAL A 315 5.02 -23.27 -32.25
N THR A 316 5.92 -24.19 -31.89
CA THR A 316 5.76 -25.06 -30.72
C THR A 316 6.88 -24.90 -29.69
N THR A 317 8.04 -24.35 -30.08
CA THR A 317 9.23 -24.26 -29.20
C THR A 317 10.00 -22.95 -29.37
N PRO A 318 10.71 -22.45 -28.34
CA PRO A 318 11.55 -21.25 -28.43
C PRO A 318 12.54 -21.26 -29.61
N ARG A 319 13.14 -22.43 -29.90
CA ARG A 319 14.07 -22.60 -31.02
C ARG A 319 13.42 -22.47 -32.40
N SER A 320 12.16 -22.91 -32.52
CA SER A 320 11.39 -22.68 -33.74
C SER A 320 11.13 -21.20 -33.97
N ILE A 321 10.85 -20.44 -32.90
CA ILE A 321 10.67 -18.98 -32.95
C ILE A 321 11.95 -18.28 -33.39
N GLU A 322 13.09 -18.70 -32.88
CA GLU A 322 14.40 -18.17 -33.26
C GLU A 322 14.66 -18.34 -34.77
N ASN A 323 14.42 -19.53 -35.32
CA ASN A 323 14.56 -19.79 -36.76
C ASN A 323 13.64 -18.89 -37.60
N ILE A 324 12.38 -18.72 -37.16
CA ILE A 324 11.43 -17.82 -37.83
C ILE A 324 11.93 -16.37 -37.75
N PHE A 325 12.43 -15.96 -36.59
CA PHE A 325 12.97 -14.62 -36.38
C PHE A 325 14.14 -14.34 -37.33
N ASP A 326 15.03 -15.30 -37.57
CA ASP A 326 16.16 -15.15 -38.48
C ASP A 326 15.73 -15.07 -39.95
N GLN A 327 14.76 -15.88 -40.36
CA GLN A 327 14.21 -15.87 -41.74
C GLN A 327 13.45 -14.58 -42.08
N VAL A 328 12.99 -13.82 -41.08
CA VAL A 328 12.28 -12.56 -41.32
C VAL A 328 13.24 -11.50 -41.86
N ALA A 329 12.99 -11.09 -43.11
CA ALA A 329 13.79 -10.11 -43.85
C ALA A 329 13.65 -8.64 -43.38
N THR A 330 12.78 -8.34 -42.40
CA THR A 330 12.62 -6.96 -41.92
C THR A 330 13.82 -6.49 -41.09
N LYS A 331 14.20 -5.22 -41.25
CA LYS A 331 15.29 -4.59 -40.49
C LYS A 331 15.07 -4.74 -38.97
N PRO A 332 16.06 -5.27 -38.23
CA PRO A 332 15.97 -5.40 -36.78
C PRO A 332 15.99 -4.03 -36.09
N ARG A 333 15.32 -3.94 -34.95
CA ARG A 333 15.35 -2.80 -34.02
C ARG A 333 15.65 -3.31 -32.61
N ASN A 334 16.02 -2.42 -31.71
CA ASN A 334 16.20 -2.78 -30.29
C ASN A 334 14.86 -3.21 -29.68
N ALA A 335 14.87 -4.31 -28.91
CA ALA A 335 13.68 -4.80 -28.25
C ALA A 335 13.18 -3.82 -27.16
N PRO A 336 11.86 -3.63 -27.02
CA PRO A 336 11.31 -2.70 -26.04
C PRO A 336 11.57 -3.14 -24.59
N LYS A 337 11.85 -2.20 -23.70
CA LYS A 337 12.15 -2.51 -22.28
C LYS A 337 10.96 -2.97 -21.46
N ARG A 338 9.73 -2.80 -21.96
CA ARG A 338 8.49 -2.98 -21.19
C ARG A 338 7.49 -3.84 -21.95
N LEU A 339 6.81 -4.71 -21.20
CA LEU A 339 5.65 -5.47 -21.65
C LEU A 339 4.36 -4.64 -21.48
N ASN A 340 3.37 -4.89 -22.35
CA ASN A 340 2.07 -4.24 -22.32
C ASN A 340 0.93 -5.27 -22.44
N SER A 341 -0.31 -4.85 -22.29
CA SER A 341 -1.50 -5.72 -22.39
C SER A 341 -1.67 -6.38 -23.76
N ASP A 342 -1.05 -5.84 -24.82
CA ASP A 342 -1.17 -6.34 -26.19
C ASP A 342 -0.04 -7.34 -26.52
N THR A 343 0.71 -7.76 -25.51
CA THR A 343 1.92 -8.56 -25.66
C THR A 343 1.70 -9.97 -25.15
N ILE A 344 1.85 -10.95 -26.03
CA ILE A 344 1.75 -12.39 -25.74
C ILE A 344 3.16 -12.94 -25.51
N ILE A 345 3.30 -13.80 -24.50
CA ILE A 345 4.54 -14.54 -24.25
C ILE A 345 4.44 -15.86 -25.02
N LEU A 346 5.23 -16.00 -26.09
CA LEU A 346 5.14 -17.15 -27.00
C LEU A 346 5.97 -18.35 -26.55
N GLY A 347 7.09 -18.10 -25.87
CA GLY A 347 7.98 -19.17 -25.46
C GLY A 347 9.09 -18.68 -24.54
N ILE A 348 9.41 -19.48 -23.54
CA ILE A 348 10.47 -19.20 -22.57
C ILE A 348 11.46 -20.37 -22.55
N GLU A 349 12.74 -20.08 -22.74
CA GLU A 349 13.80 -21.06 -22.51
C GLU A 349 14.34 -20.89 -21.09
N CYS A 350 14.02 -21.84 -20.21
CA CYS A 350 14.53 -21.86 -18.83
C CYS A 350 15.95 -22.43 -18.77
N THR A 351 16.79 -21.90 -17.89
CA THR A 351 17.93 -22.66 -17.36
C THR A 351 17.41 -23.88 -16.62
N GLU A 352 18.03 -25.04 -16.82
CA GLU A 352 17.71 -26.25 -16.06
C GLU A 352 17.61 -25.91 -14.57
N LYS A 353 16.45 -26.21 -13.98
CA LYS A 353 16.21 -26.08 -12.55
C LYS A 353 17.06 -27.15 -11.85
N THR A 354 18.25 -26.77 -11.38
CA THR A 354 18.97 -27.52 -10.34
C THR A 354 18.33 -27.32 -8.99
#